data_AF-A0A345IT60-F1
#
_entry.id   AF-A0A345IT60-F1
#
_cell.length_a   1.000
_cell.length_b   1.000
_cell.length_c   1.000
_cell.angle_alpha   90.00
_cell.angle_beta   90.00
_cell.angle_gamma   90.00
#
_symmetry.space_group_name_H-M   'P 1'
#
loop_
_entity.id
_entity.type
_entity.pdbx_description
1 polymer ?
#
loop_
_entity_poly.entity_id
_entity_poly.type
_entity_poly.pdbx_seq_one_letter_code
_entity_poly.pdbx_strand_id
1 'polypeptide(L)'
;SQRRTLLLAAASAPLVVTVGACAAPSAAAPDIASAATFAALERAAGGRLGVCAIDTASGRRAQHRADERFPFCSTFKAMLGAAVLARSVEHPGLLQQRVTYAQADLVNSSPVSGRHVDTGMTVAQLCEAAIQYSDNTAANLAMKLIGGPAAVTAYARSIGDDTFRLDRWETELNTALPGDLRDTTTPAAMAASIRALTLGDALPPAQRAQLVAWMRGNKVGDKRIRAGVPAGSQVADKTGTGGYGTTNDAGVVWLPSRAPIVLTVYYTQARADAKAKENVIAAAARIAV
;
A
#
# COMPACT_ATOMS: atom_id res chain seq x y z
N SER A 1 -86.55 1.39 -34.40
CA SER A 1 -85.55 2.46 -34.66
C SER A 1 -84.97 2.89 -33.33
N GLN A 2 -83.67 2.64 -33.11
CA GLN A 2 -82.96 2.80 -31.85
C GLN A 2 -82.70 4.28 -31.52
N ARG A 3 -82.95 4.72 -30.28
CA ARG A 3 -82.36 5.92 -29.63
C ARG A 3 -82.22 5.62 -28.13
N ARG A 4 -81.02 5.29 -27.63
CA ARG A 4 -79.94 6.16 -27.10
C ARG A 4 -80.35 6.99 -25.88
N THR A 5 -79.86 6.58 -24.70
CA THR A 5 -79.56 7.49 -23.58
C THR A 5 -78.22 7.06 -22.97
N LEU A 6 -77.28 8.01 -22.93
CA LEU A 6 -75.90 7.87 -22.42
C LEU A 6 -75.85 7.95 -20.89
N LEU A 7 -74.99 7.12 -20.28
CA LEU A 7 -74.47 7.29 -18.92
C LEU A 7 -73.12 8.00 -18.98
N LEU A 8 -72.99 9.09 -18.21
CA LEU A 8 -71.72 9.77 -17.93
C LEU A 8 -70.87 8.89 -17.00
N ALA A 9 -69.63 8.60 -17.40
CA ALA A 9 -68.58 8.12 -16.51
C ALA A 9 -67.43 9.12 -16.53
N ALA A 10 -67.20 9.79 -15.40
CA ALA A 10 -66.04 10.65 -15.20
C ALA A 10 -64.80 9.78 -14.96
N ALA A 11 -63.82 9.85 -15.86
CA ALA A 11 -62.52 9.23 -15.70
C ALA A 11 -61.53 10.28 -15.19
N SER A 12 -61.11 10.16 -13.94
CA SER A 12 -59.97 10.89 -13.37
C SER A 12 -58.69 10.08 -13.60
N ALA A 13 -57.84 10.55 -14.50
CA ALA A 13 -56.49 10.00 -14.69
C ALA A 13 -55.50 10.71 -13.75
N PRO A 14 -54.66 10.00 -12.98
CA PRO A 14 -53.56 10.63 -12.25
C PRO A 14 -52.40 10.92 -13.20
N LEU A 15 -52.02 12.20 -13.27
CA LEU A 15 -50.83 12.68 -13.98
C LEU A 15 -49.59 12.27 -13.17
N VAL A 16 -48.86 11.25 -13.62
CA VAL A 16 -47.56 10.88 -13.04
C VAL A 16 -46.49 11.80 -13.65
N VAL A 17 -46.02 12.77 -12.87
CA VAL A 17 -44.85 13.58 -13.22
C VAL A 17 -43.59 12.82 -12.79
N THR A 18 -42.91 12.17 -13.73
CA THR A 18 -41.57 11.63 -13.51
C THR A 18 -40.56 12.78 -13.53
N VAL A 19 -40.13 13.24 -12.36
CA VAL A 19 -38.98 14.15 -12.24
C VAL A 19 -37.72 13.32 -12.48
N GLY A 20 -37.13 13.45 -13.68
CA GLY A 20 -35.81 12.90 -13.97
C GLY A 20 -34.76 13.63 -13.15
N ALA A 21 -34.25 12.98 -12.11
CA ALA A 21 -33.09 13.47 -11.38
C ALA A 21 -31.84 13.29 -12.25
N CYS A 22 -31.41 14.37 -12.91
CA CYS A 22 -30.07 14.46 -13.48
C CYS A 22 -29.06 14.47 -12.32
N ALA A 23 -28.56 13.29 -11.95
CA ALA A 23 -27.39 13.20 -11.07
C ALA A 23 -26.17 13.70 -11.85
N ALA A 24 -25.83 14.97 -11.65
CA ALA A 24 -24.54 15.48 -12.08
C ALA A 24 -23.43 14.73 -11.31
N PRO A 25 -22.35 14.28 -11.95
CA PRO A 25 -21.24 13.67 -11.23
C PRO A 25 -20.63 14.74 -10.33
N SER A 26 -20.69 14.52 -9.02
CA SER A 26 -19.94 15.32 -8.06
C SER A 26 -18.45 15.01 -8.25
N ALA A 27 -17.79 15.78 -9.10
CA ALA A 27 -16.34 15.86 -9.11
C ALA A 27 -15.93 16.54 -7.79
N ALA A 28 -15.75 15.75 -6.74
CA ALA A 28 -15.27 16.25 -5.46
C ALA A 28 -13.89 16.87 -5.69
N ALA A 29 -13.80 18.20 -5.55
CA ALA A 29 -12.53 18.91 -5.61
C ALA A 29 -11.55 18.30 -4.60
N PRO A 30 -10.27 18.12 -4.95
CA PRO A 30 -9.26 17.73 -3.98
C PRO A 30 -9.24 18.77 -2.85
N ASP A 31 -9.08 18.29 -1.61
CA ASP A 31 -9.11 19.17 -0.43
C ASP A 31 -7.85 20.08 -0.45
N ILE A 32 -8.00 21.29 -1.01
CA ILE A 32 -6.92 22.26 -1.28
C ILE A 32 -6.09 22.55 0.00
N ALA A 33 -6.72 22.45 1.17
CA ALA A 33 -6.07 22.64 2.47
C ALA A 33 -4.96 21.61 2.76
N SER A 34 -5.12 20.36 2.31
CA SER A 34 -4.13 19.29 2.51
C SER A 34 -2.88 19.49 1.64
N ALA A 35 -3.07 19.86 0.36
CA ALA A 35 -1.98 20.04 -0.60
C ALA A 35 -1.00 21.15 -0.20
N ALA A 36 -1.51 22.31 0.24
CA ALA A 36 -0.67 23.42 0.70
C ALA A 36 0.16 23.04 1.95
N THR A 37 -0.42 22.24 2.84
CA THR A 37 0.24 21.79 4.07
C THR A 37 1.34 20.77 3.78
N PHE A 38 1.12 19.83 2.85
CA PHE A 38 2.18 18.91 2.39
C PHE A 38 3.34 19.65 1.70
N ALA A 39 3.04 20.65 0.87
CA ALA A 39 4.08 21.47 0.23
C ALA A 39 4.91 22.25 1.27
N ALA A 40 4.28 22.76 2.34
CA ALA A 40 4.99 23.41 3.44
C ALA A 40 5.90 22.42 4.20
N LEU A 41 5.41 21.21 4.48
CA LEU A 41 6.19 20.14 5.10
C LEU A 41 7.40 19.74 4.23
N GLU A 42 7.20 19.55 2.93
CA GLU A 42 8.27 19.25 1.98
C GLU A 42 9.39 20.29 2.02
N ARG A 43 9.02 21.58 1.93
CA ARG A 43 9.98 22.69 1.97
C ARG A 43 10.77 22.71 3.29
N ALA A 44 10.08 22.56 4.42
CA ALA A 44 10.72 22.54 5.73
C ALA A 44 11.64 21.32 5.91
N ALA A 45 11.27 20.18 5.33
CA ALA A 45 12.06 18.96 5.40
C ALA A 45 13.32 19.01 4.51
N GLY A 46 13.35 19.84 3.46
CA GLY A 46 14.51 19.95 2.56
C GLY A 46 14.76 18.69 1.74
N GLY A 47 13.70 18.15 1.12
CA GLY A 47 13.75 16.98 0.24
C GLY A 47 12.55 16.94 -0.70
N ARG A 48 12.17 15.76 -1.16
CA ARG A 48 11.00 15.52 -2.01
C ARG A 48 10.04 14.58 -1.31
N LEU A 49 8.80 15.00 -1.13
CA LEU A 49 7.75 14.28 -0.41
C LEU A 49 6.65 13.87 -1.39
N GLY A 50 6.30 12.59 -1.40
CA GLY A 50 5.15 12.05 -2.12
C GLY A 50 4.13 11.51 -1.13
N VAL A 51 2.88 11.93 -1.24
CA VAL A 51 1.79 11.50 -0.36
C VAL A 51 0.57 11.12 -1.21
N CYS A 52 -0.06 10.00 -0.85
CA CYS A 52 -1.41 9.68 -1.27
C CYS A 52 -2.17 9.08 -0.09
N ALA A 53 -3.26 9.72 0.30
CA ALA A 53 -4.21 9.22 1.28
C ALA A 53 -5.57 9.01 0.60
N ILE A 54 -6.22 7.88 0.87
CA ILE A 54 -7.52 7.51 0.31
C ILE A 54 -8.48 7.22 1.46
N ASP A 55 -9.50 8.05 1.64
CA ASP A 55 -10.63 7.78 2.52
C ASP A 55 -11.50 6.70 1.86
N THR A 56 -11.65 5.54 2.50
CA THR A 56 -12.31 4.40 1.83
C THR A 56 -13.84 4.48 1.87
N ALA A 57 -14.44 5.35 2.70
CA ALA A 57 -15.89 5.55 2.69
C ALA A 57 -16.33 6.41 1.51
N SER A 58 -15.60 7.51 1.26
CA SER A 58 -15.96 8.50 0.25
C SER A 58 -15.19 8.37 -1.06
N GLY A 59 -14.05 7.67 -1.06
CA GLY A 59 -13.12 7.63 -2.18
C GLY A 59 -12.30 8.92 -2.37
N ARG A 60 -12.51 9.94 -1.51
CA ARG A 60 -11.76 11.20 -1.55
C ARG A 60 -10.27 10.94 -1.34
N ARG A 61 -9.43 11.72 -2.03
CA ARG A 61 -7.97 11.62 -1.97
C ARG A 61 -7.34 12.92 -1.50
N ALA A 62 -6.36 12.82 -0.62
CA ALA A 62 -5.40 13.88 -0.32
C ALA A 62 -4.06 13.50 -0.92
N GLN A 63 -3.47 14.38 -1.73
CA GLN A 63 -2.35 14.03 -2.60
C GLN A 63 -1.32 15.16 -2.68
N HIS A 64 -0.04 14.77 -2.77
CA HIS A 64 1.09 15.66 -3.05
C HIS A 64 2.16 14.86 -3.78
N ARG A 65 2.56 15.29 -4.99
CA ARG A 65 3.47 14.53 -5.89
C ARG A 65 3.08 13.06 -6.05
N ALA A 66 1.77 12.77 -6.05
CA ALA A 66 1.27 11.41 -5.90
C ALA A 66 1.57 10.51 -7.11
N ASP A 67 1.83 11.11 -8.28
CA ASP A 67 2.16 10.40 -9.53
C ASP A 67 3.65 10.47 -9.89
N GLU A 68 4.47 11.07 -9.04
CA GLU A 68 5.93 11.05 -9.21
C GLU A 68 6.52 9.75 -8.67
N ARG A 69 7.60 9.27 -9.30
CA ARG A 69 8.29 8.06 -8.85
C ARG A 69 9.17 8.30 -7.63
N PHE A 70 9.13 7.34 -6.72
CA PHE A 70 10.00 7.25 -5.55
C PHE A 70 10.56 5.83 -5.43
N PRO A 71 11.83 5.67 -5.00
CA PRO A 71 12.37 4.37 -4.64
C PRO A 71 11.57 3.80 -3.48
N PHE A 72 11.06 2.57 -3.64
CA PHE A 72 10.23 2.01 -2.59
C PHE A 72 11.03 1.55 -1.36
N CYS A 73 12.31 1.21 -1.57
CA CYS A 73 13.10 0.45 -0.60
C CYS A 73 12.26 -0.73 -0.05
N SER A 74 12.37 -1.10 1.22
CA SER A 74 11.63 -2.26 1.74
C SER A 74 10.09 -2.20 1.75
N THR A 75 9.41 -1.15 1.27
CA THR A 75 7.93 -1.19 1.16
C THR A 75 7.45 -2.23 0.13
N PHE A 76 8.29 -2.63 -0.84
CA PHE A 76 7.98 -3.72 -1.78
C PHE A 76 7.65 -5.05 -1.08
N LYS A 77 8.14 -5.27 0.15
CA LYS A 77 7.96 -6.52 0.88
C LYS A 77 6.48 -6.80 1.20
N ALA A 78 5.62 -5.77 1.22
CA ALA A 78 4.18 -5.95 1.27
C ALA A 78 3.63 -6.59 -0.01
N MET A 79 4.06 -6.11 -1.19
CA MET A 79 3.71 -6.69 -2.49
C MET A 79 4.27 -8.11 -2.63
N LEU A 80 5.50 -8.36 -2.15
CA LEU A 80 6.10 -9.69 -2.12
C LEU A 80 5.28 -10.67 -1.28
N GLY A 81 4.92 -10.29 -0.05
CA GLY A 81 4.10 -11.14 0.82
C GLY A 81 2.74 -11.44 0.20
N ALA A 82 2.12 -10.45 -0.45
CA ALA A 82 0.89 -10.64 -1.20
C ALA A 82 1.06 -11.61 -2.38
N ALA A 83 2.13 -11.48 -3.17
CA ALA A 83 2.42 -12.38 -4.29
C ALA A 83 2.60 -13.83 -3.84
N VAL A 84 3.31 -14.05 -2.73
CA VAL A 84 3.48 -15.39 -2.12
C VAL A 84 2.13 -15.94 -1.64
N LEU A 85 1.32 -15.11 -0.99
CA LEU A 85 -0.01 -15.51 -0.53
C LEU A 85 -0.95 -15.85 -1.69
N ALA A 86 -0.95 -15.08 -2.77
CA ALA A 86 -1.71 -15.39 -3.97
C ALA A 86 -1.30 -16.75 -4.55
N ARG A 87 0.01 -16.99 -4.65
CA ARG A 87 0.56 -18.27 -5.11
C ARG A 87 0.18 -19.45 -4.20
N SER A 88 0.03 -19.21 -2.90
CA SER A 88 -0.38 -20.27 -1.95
C SER A 88 -1.79 -20.80 -2.17
N VAL A 89 -2.65 -20.07 -2.88
CA VAL A 89 -4.01 -20.52 -3.23
C VAL A 89 -3.95 -21.69 -4.20
N GLU A 90 -3.07 -21.61 -5.19
CA GLU A 90 -2.89 -22.63 -6.24
C GLU A 90 -1.94 -23.75 -5.81
N HIS A 91 -1.14 -23.51 -4.78
CA HIS A 91 -0.15 -24.46 -4.26
C HIS A 91 -0.36 -24.74 -2.76
N PRO A 92 -1.31 -25.63 -2.41
CA PRO A 92 -1.49 -26.08 -1.04
C PRO A 92 -0.17 -26.58 -0.45
N GLY A 93 0.16 -26.13 0.77
CA GLY A 93 1.41 -26.48 1.45
C GLY A 93 2.57 -25.50 1.24
N LEU A 94 2.46 -24.55 0.30
CA LEU A 94 3.55 -23.59 0.02
C LEU A 94 3.98 -22.83 1.28
N LEU A 95 3.04 -22.33 2.08
CA LEU A 95 3.35 -21.58 3.29
C LEU A 95 4.04 -22.42 4.38
N GLN A 96 3.80 -23.72 4.40
CA GLN A 96 4.37 -24.68 5.35
C GLN A 96 5.72 -25.24 4.88
N GLN A 97 6.03 -25.11 3.59
CA GLN A 97 7.30 -25.58 3.04
C GLN A 97 8.47 -24.94 3.77
N ARG A 98 9.39 -25.77 4.26
CA ARG A 98 10.64 -25.33 4.88
C ARG A 98 11.68 -25.02 3.80
N VAL A 99 12.34 -23.88 3.95
CA VAL A 99 13.45 -23.41 3.12
C VAL A 99 14.71 -23.43 3.97
N THR A 100 15.68 -24.22 3.55
CA THR A 100 17.04 -24.20 4.10
C THR A 100 17.92 -23.28 3.26
N TYR A 101 18.90 -22.66 3.90
CA TYR A 101 19.81 -21.70 3.29
C TYR A 101 21.12 -21.68 4.07
N ALA A 102 22.20 -21.26 3.41
CA ALA A 102 23.53 -21.26 3.98
C ALA A 102 23.88 -19.88 4.57
N GLN A 103 24.93 -19.84 5.38
CA GLN A 103 25.52 -18.60 5.87
C GLN A 103 25.87 -17.63 4.72
N ALA A 104 26.26 -18.17 3.57
CA ALA A 104 26.60 -17.39 2.37
C ALA A 104 25.38 -16.72 1.70
N ASP A 105 24.16 -17.17 2.00
CA ASP A 105 22.94 -16.53 1.51
C ASP A 105 22.55 -15.29 2.34
N LEU A 106 23.16 -15.11 3.52
CA LEU A 106 22.84 -13.98 4.39
C LEU A 106 23.34 -12.66 3.82
N VAL A 107 22.43 -11.70 3.71
CA VAL A 107 22.73 -10.31 3.37
C VAL A 107 22.57 -9.37 4.57
N ASN A 108 23.04 -8.13 4.44
CA ASN A 108 22.92 -7.12 5.48
C ASN A 108 21.46 -6.95 5.95
N SER A 109 21.23 -6.69 7.23
CA SER A 109 19.91 -6.58 7.87
C SER A 109 19.05 -7.85 7.78
N SER A 110 19.53 -8.91 8.44
CA SER A 110 18.87 -10.23 8.52
C SER A 110 18.63 -10.68 9.97
N PRO A 111 17.86 -9.89 10.77
CA PRO A 111 17.75 -10.08 12.22
C PRO A 111 17.04 -11.37 12.63
N VAL A 112 16.20 -11.95 11.76
CA VAL A 112 15.46 -13.19 12.04
C VAL A 112 16.10 -14.36 11.31
N SER A 113 16.29 -14.25 10.00
CA SER A 113 16.84 -15.34 9.17
C SER A 113 18.27 -15.71 9.56
N GLY A 114 19.08 -14.74 9.98
CA GLY A 114 20.44 -15.01 10.47
C GLY A 114 20.50 -15.92 11.70
N ARG A 115 19.38 -16.09 12.43
CA ARG A 115 19.28 -17.00 13.59
C ARG A 115 18.77 -18.40 13.23
N HIS A 116 18.43 -18.63 11.97
CA HIS A 116 17.78 -19.85 11.50
C HIS A 116 18.53 -20.52 10.34
N VAL A 117 19.83 -20.25 10.18
CA VAL A 117 20.68 -20.90 9.16
C VAL A 117 20.66 -22.42 9.33
N ASP A 118 20.84 -22.91 10.56
CA ASP A 118 20.91 -24.36 10.83
C ASP A 118 19.54 -25.07 10.73
N THR A 119 18.45 -24.34 10.93
CA THR A 119 17.09 -24.91 11.04
C THR A 119 16.24 -24.65 9.81
N GLY A 120 16.60 -23.66 9.00
CA GLY A 120 15.74 -23.10 7.96
C GLY A 120 14.47 -22.44 8.53
N MET A 121 13.67 -21.89 7.63
CA MET A 121 12.40 -21.23 7.96
C MET A 121 11.31 -21.68 7.00
N THR A 122 10.06 -21.71 7.45
CA THR A 122 8.93 -21.90 6.52
C THR A 122 8.74 -20.67 5.65
N VAL A 123 8.10 -20.83 4.48
CA VAL A 123 7.77 -19.69 3.61
C VAL A 123 6.94 -18.63 4.34
N ALA A 124 5.99 -19.06 5.20
CA ALA A 124 5.25 -18.13 6.05
C ALA A 124 6.16 -17.34 7.00
N GLN A 125 7.12 -18.00 7.64
CA GLN A 125 8.09 -17.36 8.53
C GLN A 125 9.01 -16.39 7.76
N LEU A 126 9.39 -16.72 6.52
CA LEU A 126 10.17 -15.80 5.67
C LEU A 126 9.36 -14.54 5.31
N CYS A 127 8.09 -14.70 4.93
CA CYS A 127 7.21 -13.56 4.63
C CYS A 127 6.97 -12.70 5.88
N GLU A 128 6.72 -13.34 7.02
CA GLU A 128 6.56 -12.66 8.30
C GLU A 128 7.82 -11.86 8.67
N ALA A 129 9.01 -12.47 8.57
CA ALA A 129 10.28 -11.80 8.87
C ALA A 129 10.54 -10.61 7.91
N ALA A 130 10.28 -10.80 6.62
CA ALA A 130 10.43 -9.76 5.61
C ALA A 130 9.50 -8.57 5.86
N ILE A 131 8.26 -8.81 6.29
CA ILE A 131 7.29 -7.73 6.55
C ILE A 131 7.56 -7.08 7.91
N GLN A 132 7.65 -7.88 8.98
CA GLN A 132 7.67 -7.37 10.35
C GLN A 132 9.02 -6.80 10.79
N TYR A 133 10.12 -7.37 10.30
CA TYR A 133 11.48 -6.98 10.67
C TYR A 133 12.27 -6.40 9.51
N SER A 134 11.64 -6.29 8.32
CA SER A 134 12.32 -5.88 7.10
C SER A 134 13.51 -6.77 6.72
N ASP A 135 13.50 -8.04 7.14
CA ASP A 135 14.60 -8.99 6.96
C ASP A 135 14.92 -9.21 5.46
N ASN A 136 16.15 -8.88 5.07
CA ASN A 136 16.55 -8.84 3.66
C ASN A 136 16.80 -10.24 3.07
N THR A 137 17.45 -11.13 3.82
CA THR A 137 17.64 -12.51 3.39
C THR A 137 16.28 -13.19 3.24
N ALA A 138 15.37 -12.99 4.20
CA ALA A 138 14.03 -13.56 4.11
C ALA A 138 13.27 -13.09 2.86
N ALA A 139 13.40 -11.80 2.51
CA ALA A 139 12.83 -11.26 1.28
C ALA A 139 13.44 -11.87 0.02
N ASN A 140 14.78 -12.02 -0.05
CA ASN A 140 15.45 -12.66 -1.19
C ASN A 140 15.03 -14.13 -1.35
N LEU A 141 14.98 -14.88 -0.26
CA LEU A 141 14.53 -16.28 -0.27
C LEU A 141 13.07 -16.39 -0.75
N ALA A 142 12.17 -15.56 -0.22
CA ALA A 142 10.78 -15.53 -0.64
C ALA A 142 10.62 -15.12 -2.12
N MET A 143 11.37 -14.12 -2.60
CA MET A 143 11.40 -13.74 -4.01
C MET A 143 11.87 -14.89 -4.90
N LYS A 144 12.94 -15.59 -4.51
CA LYS A 144 13.49 -16.71 -5.27
C LYS A 144 12.45 -17.82 -5.51
N LEU A 145 11.62 -18.12 -4.51
CA LEU A 145 10.55 -19.13 -4.61
C LEU A 145 9.49 -18.78 -5.65
N ILE A 146 9.21 -17.49 -5.84
CA ILE A 146 8.14 -17.06 -6.75
C ILE A 146 8.63 -16.70 -8.15
N GLY A 147 9.95 -16.71 -8.40
CA GLY A 147 10.55 -16.38 -9.70
C GLY A 147 11.29 -15.03 -9.74
N GLY A 148 11.63 -14.47 -8.59
CA GLY A 148 12.48 -13.27 -8.45
C GLY A 148 11.73 -11.93 -8.64
N PRO A 149 12.49 -10.83 -8.80
CA PRO A 149 11.95 -9.47 -8.96
C PRO A 149 10.84 -9.33 -10.01
N ALA A 150 11.03 -9.98 -11.16
CA ALA A 150 10.07 -9.94 -12.26
C ALA A 150 8.72 -10.56 -11.88
N ALA A 151 8.70 -11.61 -11.05
CA ALA A 151 7.46 -12.24 -10.59
C ALA A 151 6.67 -11.34 -9.63
N VAL A 152 7.34 -10.56 -8.77
CA VAL A 152 6.68 -9.56 -7.92
C VAL A 152 6.07 -8.46 -8.78
N THR A 153 6.80 -7.99 -9.80
CA THR A 153 6.28 -7.00 -10.75
C THR A 153 5.09 -7.56 -11.54
N ALA A 154 5.16 -8.81 -12.00
CA ALA A 154 4.06 -9.46 -12.71
C ALA A 154 2.81 -9.60 -11.83
N TYR A 155 2.98 -9.92 -10.54
CA TYR A 155 1.86 -9.94 -9.60
C TYR A 155 1.24 -8.54 -9.42
N ALA A 156 2.05 -7.49 -9.29
CA ALA A 156 1.55 -6.11 -9.26
C ALA A 156 0.71 -5.78 -10.51
N ARG A 157 1.16 -6.19 -11.71
CA ARG A 157 0.37 -6.05 -12.95
C ARG A 157 -0.95 -6.82 -12.89
N SER A 158 -0.96 -8.04 -12.36
CA SER A 158 -2.19 -8.84 -12.27
C SER A 158 -3.28 -8.23 -11.39
N ILE A 159 -2.91 -7.32 -10.48
CA ILE A 159 -3.85 -6.58 -9.62
C ILE A 159 -4.13 -5.15 -10.13
N GLY A 160 -3.68 -4.83 -11.35
CA GLY A 160 -3.93 -3.54 -12.02
C GLY A 160 -2.92 -2.43 -11.70
N ASP A 161 -1.76 -2.75 -11.12
CA ASP A 161 -0.69 -1.77 -10.90
C ASP A 161 0.32 -1.82 -12.06
N ASP A 162 0.19 -0.87 -13.00
CA ASP A 162 1.09 -0.71 -14.15
C ASP A 162 2.37 0.09 -13.84
N THR A 163 2.51 0.59 -12.62
CA THR A 163 3.53 1.57 -12.24
C THR A 163 4.65 0.95 -11.41
N PHE A 164 4.32 0.08 -10.46
CA PHE A 164 5.27 -0.65 -9.63
C PHE A 164 6.25 -1.43 -10.51
N ARG A 165 7.54 -1.33 -10.21
CA ARG A 165 8.57 -2.17 -10.83
C ARG A 165 9.65 -2.51 -9.83
N LEU A 166 9.90 -3.80 -9.67
CA LEU A 166 11.00 -4.36 -8.90
C LEU A 166 11.95 -5.03 -9.88
N ASP A 167 13.17 -4.51 -9.93
CA ASP A 167 14.16 -4.83 -10.94
C ASP A 167 15.38 -5.56 -10.33
N ARG A 168 15.64 -5.35 -9.04
CA ARG A 168 16.83 -5.87 -8.34
C ARG A 168 16.47 -6.60 -7.05
N TRP A 169 17.47 -7.28 -6.51
CA TRP A 169 17.40 -8.02 -5.24
C TRP A 169 17.78 -7.12 -4.07
N GLU A 170 17.55 -7.61 -2.85
CA GLU A 170 18.23 -7.03 -1.69
C GLU A 170 19.72 -7.41 -1.78
N THR A 171 20.66 -6.48 -1.62
CA THR A 171 20.47 -5.10 -1.11
C THR A 171 20.50 -4.02 -2.19
N GLU A 172 20.79 -4.39 -3.44
CA GLU A 172 21.03 -3.49 -4.57
C GLU A 172 19.82 -2.60 -4.89
N LEU A 173 18.60 -3.05 -4.62
CA LEU A 173 17.37 -2.26 -4.82
C LEU A 173 17.33 -0.97 -3.98
N ASN A 174 18.15 -0.84 -2.92
CA ASN A 174 18.13 0.31 -2.02
C ASN A 174 19.04 1.47 -2.46
N THR A 175 19.65 1.43 -3.64
CA THR A 175 20.55 2.51 -4.09
C THR A 175 19.84 3.86 -4.15
N ALA A 176 18.54 3.89 -4.49
CA ALA A 176 17.70 5.08 -4.51
C ALA A 176 18.31 6.26 -5.31
N LEU A 177 19.02 5.93 -6.41
CA LEU A 177 19.72 6.92 -7.23
C LEU A 177 18.72 7.94 -7.80
N PRO A 178 18.97 9.25 -7.68
CA PRO A 178 18.12 10.28 -8.29
C PRO A 178 17.94 10.04 -9.80
N GLY A 179 16.69 9.98 -10.25
CA GLY A 179 16.33 9.77 -11.65
C GLY A 179 16.32 8.30 -12.12
N ASP A 180 16.81 7.36 -11.31
CA ASP A 180 16.72 5.93 -11.63
C ASP A 180 15.28 5.44 -11.43
N LEU A 181 14.71 4.83 -12.46
CA LEU A 181 13.34 4.33 -12.44
C LEU A 181 13.23 2.93 -11.84
N ARG A 182 14.34 2.20 -11.68
CA ARG A 182 14.33 0.85 -11.14
C ARG A 182 13.94 0.85 -9.66
N ASP A 183 13.19 -0.17 -9.25
CA ASP A 183 12.76 -0.36 -7.85
C ASP A 183 11.95 0.83 -7.31
N THR A 184 11.08 1.36 -8.17
CA THR A 184 10.23 2.51 -7.87
C THR A 184 8.75 2.19 -8.01
N THR A 185 7.95 3.00 -7.31
CA THR A 185 6.51 3.13 -7.50
C THR A 185 6.13 4.61 -7.41
N THR A 186 4.85 4.93 -7.53
CA THR A 186 4.32 6.25 -7.17
C THR A 186 3.47 6.13 -5.90
N PRO A 187 3.33 7.19 -5.09
CA PRO A 187 2.45 7.16 -3.92
C PRO A 187 1.01 6.73 -4.26
N ALA A 188 0.47 7.20 -5.39
CA ALA A 188 -0.87 6.84 -5.85
C ALA A 188 -1.00 5.36 -6.23
N ALA A 189 -0.04 4.81 -6.98
CA ALA A 189 -0.05 3.40 -7.39
C ALA A 189 0.08 2.47 -6.18
N MET A 190 1.04 2.75 -5.28
CA MET A 190 1.19 1.96 -4.07
C MET A 190 -0.03 2.08 -3.15
N ALA A 191 -0.64 3.26 -3.00
CA ALA A 191 -1.87 3.39 -2.22
C ALA A 191 -3.03 2.57 -2.82
N ALA A 192 -3.17 2.54 -4.15
CA ALA A 192 -4.16 1.70 -4.81
C ALA A 192 -3.88 0.20 -4.58
N SER A 193 -2.63 -0.23 -4.71
CA SER A 193 -2.20 -1.61 -4.45
C SER A 193 -2.45 -2.01 -2.99
N ILE A 194 -2.04 -1.20 -2.01
CA ILE A 194 -2.32 -1.47 -0.59
C ILE A 194 -3.82 -1.58 -0.34
N ARG A 195 -4.65 -0.70 -0.92
CA ARG A 195 -6.11 -0.81 -0.81
C ARG A 195 -6.62 -2.15 -1.35
N ALA A 196 -6.20 -2.51 -2.56
CA ALA A 196 -6.62 -3.75 -3.21
C ALA A 196 -6.21 -4.99 -2.40
N LEU A 197 -5.00 -4.98 -1.84
CA LEU A 197 -4.42 -6.10 -1.10
C LEU A 197 -4.98 -6.27 0.32
N THR A 198 -5.37 -5.18 0.98
CA THR A 198 -5.77 -5.21 2.40
C THR A 198 -7.26 -5.07 2.65
N LEU A 199 -7.99 -4.43 1.72
CA LEU A 199 -9.42 -4.13 1.87
C LEU A 199 -10.26 -4.59 0.67
N GLY A 200 -9.65 -4.71 -0.51
CA GLY A 200 -10.31 -5.18 -1.74
C GLY A 200 -10.03 -6.65 -2.02
N ASP A 201 -10.41 -7.12 -3.22
CA ASP A 201 -10.48 -8.55 -3.53
C ASP A 201 -9.28 -9.10 -4.32
N ALA A 202 -8.12 -8.43 -4.23
CA ALA A 202 -6.88 -8.90 -4.88
C ALA A 202 -6.31 -10.19 -4.22
N LEU A 203 -6.76 -10.50 -3.01
CA LEU A 203 -6.46 -11.74 -2.29
C LEU A 203 -7.76 -12.33 -1.73
N PRO A 204 -7.90 -13.67 -1.69
CA PRO A 204 -9.02 -14.28 -0.99
C PRO A 204 -9.01 -13.91 0.50
N PRO A 205 -10.17 -14.00 1.21
CA PRO A 205 -10.32 -13.46 2.56
C PRO A 205 -9.27 -13.94 3.57
N ALA A 206 -8.88 -15.22 3.54
CA ALA A 206 -7.89 -15.79 4.46
C ALA A 206 -6.48 -15.20 4.22
N GLN A 207 -6.07 -15.11 2.96
CA GLN A 207 -4.79 -14.54 2.55
C GLN A 207 -4.74 -13.03 2.85
N ARG A 208 -5.81 -12.31 2.55
CA ARG A 208 -5.95 -10.89 2.89
C ARG A 208 -5.82 -10.66 4.39
N ALA A 209 -6.51 -11.46 5.21
CA ALA A 209 -6.40 -11.40 6.66
C ALA A 209 -4.97 -11.68 7.14
N GLN A 210 -4.29 -12.66 6.55
CA GLN A 210 -2.89 -12.99 6.88
C GLN A 210 -1.92 -11.86 6.52
N LEU A 211 -2.06 -11.24 5.34
CA LEU A 211 -1.26 -10.09 4.96
C LEU A 211 -1.45 -8.92 5.94
N VAL A 212 -2.71 -8.60 6.25
CA VAL A 212 -3.04 -7.57 7.24
C VAL A 212 -2.45 -7.91 8.61
N ALA A 213 -2.51 -9.16 9.05
CA ALA A 213 -1.91 -9.60 10.30
C ALA A 213 -0.39 -9.37 10.32
N TRP A 214 0.32 -9.76 9.25
CA TRP A 214 1.76 -9.51 9.14
C TRP A 214 2.10 -8.01 9.15
N MET A 215 1.37 -7.19 8.39
CA MET A 215 1.58 -5.75 8.35
C MET A 215 1.23 -5.06 9.69
N ARG A 216 0.21 -5.53 10.42
CA ARG A 216 -0.09 -5.06 11.79
C ARG A 216 1.04 -5.40 12.75
N GLY A 217 1.67 -6.56 12.56
CA GLY A 217 2.81 -7.03 13.33
C GLY A 217 4.12 -6.29 13.07
N ASN A 218 4.16 -5.30 12.16
CA ASN A 218 5.36 -4.55 11.85
C ASN A 218 6.05 -3.99 13.11
N LYS A 219 7.34 -4.27 13.27
CA LYS A 219 8.17 -3.89 14.43
C LYS A 219 9.06 -2.67 14.20
N VAL A 220 9.12 -2.18 12.97
CA VAL A 220 10.03 -1.11 12.56
C VAL A 220 9.31 0.16 12.07
N GLY A 221 7.99 0.27 12.33
CA GLY A 221 7.13 1.37 11.86
C GLY A 221 6.73 2.40 12.93
N ASP A 222 7.08 2.20 14.20
CA ASP A 222 6.53 2.97 15.32
C ASP A 222 6.75 4.48 15.22
N LYS A 223 7.85 4.93 14.59
CA LYS A 223 8.21 6.34 14.45
C LYS A 223 7.68 7.00 13.17
N ARG A 224 6.89 6.29 12.36
CA ARG A 224 6.42 6.75 11.03
C ARG A 224 4.91 6.98 11.03
N ILE A 225 4.13 6.32 10.18
CA ILE A 225 2.66 6.51 10.13
C ILE A 225 2.06 6.30 11.52
N ARG A 226 2.52 5.28 12.25
CA ARG A 226 2.05 4.97 13.62
C ARG A 226 2.19 6.15 14.59
N ALA A 227 3.29 6.92 14.51
CA ALA A 227 3.50 8.12 15.33
C ALA A 227 2.69 9.33 14.87
N GLY A 228 2.07 9.26 13.69
CA GLY A 228 1.30 10.34 13.09
C GLY A 228 -0.21 10.17 13.13
N VAL A 229 -0.71 9.03 13.59
CA VAL A 229 -2.16 8.76 13.64
C VAL A 229 -2.73 8.94 15.05
N PRO A 230 -4.05 9.20 15.20
CA PRO A 230 -4.68 9.31 16.51
C PRO A 230 -4.45 8.07 17.38
N ALA A 231 -4.30 8.28 18.69
CA ALA A 231 -4.21 7.20 19.65
C ALA A 231 -5.43 6.26 19.56
N GLY A 232 -5.18 4.95 19.73
CA GLY A 232 -6.21 3.92 19.58
C GLY A 232 -6.48 3.48 18.13
N SER A 233 -5.87 4.13 17.14
CA SER A 233 -5.93 3.65 15.75
C SER A 233 -5.19 2.32 15.59
N GLN A 234 -5.75 1.40 14.81
CA GLN A 234 -5.01 0.21 14.37
C GLN A 234 -4.32 0.52 13.05
N VAL A 235 -3.05 0.12 12.91
CA VAL A 235 -2.25 0.38 11.71
C VAL A 235 -1.69 -0.94 11.20
N ALA A 236 -1.83 -1.18 9.89
CA ALA A 236 -1.10 -2.21 9.17
C ALA A 236 -0.23 -1.50 8.12
N ASP A 237 1.09 -1.56 8.29
CA ASP A 237 2.05 -0.78 7.50
C ASP A 237 3.29 -1.59 7.13
N LYS A 238 3.99 -1.10 6.12
CA LYS A 238 5.35 -1.54 5.78
C LYS A 238 6.23 -0.33 5.49
N THR A 239 7.35 -0.27 6.21
CA THR A 239 8.37 0.75 6.04
C THR A 239 9.39 0.44 4.96
N GLY A 240 10.05 1.48 4.45
CA GLY A 240 11.23 1.37 3.58
C GLY A 240 12.29 2.42 3.94
N THR A 241 13.57 2.04 3.92
CA THR A 241 14.70 2.95 4.14
C THR A 241 15.82 2.60 3.18
N GLY A 242 16.46 3.58 2.55
CA GLY A 242 17.55 3.34 1.59
C GLY A 242 18.48 4.52 1.42
N GLY A 243 19.23 4.53 0.31
CA GLY A 243 20.15 5.61 -0.04
C GLY A 243 19.48 6.97 -0.14
N TYR A 244 20.28 8.03 -0.13
CA TYR A 244 19.80 9.42 -0.26
C TYR A 244 18.78 9.81 0.82
N GLY A 245 18.91 9.24 2.02
CA GLY A 245 17.98 9.43 3.12
C GLY A 245 16.53 9.06 2.77
N THR A 246 16.34 8.16 1.80
CA THR A 246 15.00 7.72 1.37
C THR A 246 14.31 7.03 2.55
N THR A 247 13.13 7.52 2.92
CA THR A 247 12.37 7.13 4.10
C THR A 247 10.90 7.04 3.74
N ASN A 248 10.31 5.85 3.86
CA ASN A 248 9.00 5.58 3.30
C ASN A 248 8.13 4.80 4.29
N ASP A 249 6.82 4.93 4.16
CA ASP A 249 5.87 4.07 4.86
C ASP A 249 4.56 3.98 4.07
N ALA A 250 3.97 2.78 4.01
CA ALA A 250 2.76 2.53 3.25
C ALA A 250 1.88 1.52 3.98
N GLY A 251 0.58 1.82 4.09
CA GLY A 251 -0.31 1.01 4.90
C GLY A 251 -1.75 1.48 4.92
N VAL A 252 -2.51 0.90 5.85
CA VAL A 252 -3.91 1.21 6.12
C VAL A 252 -4.09 1.49 7.62
N VAL A 253 -4.88 2.52 7.90
CA VAL A 253 -5.18 3.03 9.23
C VAL A 253 -6.67 2.84 9.49
N TRP A 254 -7.03 2.04 10.49
CA TRP A 254 -8.39 1.94 11.00
C TRP A 254 -8.55 2.91 12.16
N LEU A 255 -9.31 3.97 11.91
CA LEU A 255 -9.64 5.00 12.91
C LEU A 255 -10.80 4.53 13.80
N PRO A 256 -10.87 4.91 15.09
CA PRO A 256 -11.87 4.40 16.04
C PRO A 256 -13.34 4.60 15.64
N SER A 257 -13.66 5.60 14.81
CA SER A 257 -15.05 5.99 14.53
C SER A 257 -15.31 6.36 13.06
N ARG A 258 -14.47 5.89 12.13
CA ARG A 258 -14.68 6.09 10.69
C ARG A 258 -14.06 4.98 9.86
N ALA A 259 -14.43 4.95 8.58
CA ALA A 259 -13.86 4.00 7.64
C ALA A 259 -12.33 4.13 7.55
N PRO A 260 -11.62 3.05 7.16
CA PRO A 260 -10.18 3.06 7.05
C PRO A 260 -9.65 4.14 6.10
N ILE A 261 -8.42 4.58 6.33
CA ILE A 261 -7.66 5.40 5.40
C ILE A 261 -6.48 4.58 4.90
N VAL A 262 -6.35 4.45 3.58
CA VAL A 262 -5.12 3.92 2.98
C VAL A 262 -4.16 5.08 2.78
N LEU A 263 -2.94 4.95 3.29
CA LEU A 263 -1.96 6.02 3.32
C LEU A 263 -0.62 5.51 2.80
N THR A 264 -0.01 6.30 1.93
CA THR A 264 1.33 6.07 1.42
C THR A 264 2.12 7.37 1.48
N VAL A 265 3.30 7.31 2.08
CA VAL A 265 4.21 8.44 2.22
C VAL A 265 5.61 8.01 1.79
N TYR A 266 6.15 8.68 0.79
CA TYR A 266 7.50 8.49 0.28
C TYR A 266 8.30 9.78 0.45
N TYR A 267 9.53 9.69 0.94
CA TYR A 267 10.40 10.85 1.08
C TYR A 267 11.82 10.49 0.63
N THR A 268 12.44 11.37 -0.16
CA THR A 268 13.83 11.20 -0.61
C THR A 268 14.55 12.54 -0.67
N GLN A 269 15.89 12.53 -0.65
CA GLN A 269 16.72 13.74 -0.63
C GLN A 269 17.73 13.71 -1.78
N ALA A 270 18.40 14.84 -2.04
CA ALA A 270 19.36 14.94 -3.15
C ALA A 270 20.77 14.48 -2.79
N ARG A 271 21.18 14.59 -1.51
CA ARG A 271 22.54 14.27 -1.08
C ARG A 271 22.67 12.78 -0.75
N ALA A 272 23.70 12.13 -1.28
CA ALA A 272 23.91 10.69 -1.09
C ALA A 272 24.12 10.29 0.39
N ASP A 273 24.70 11.17 1.20
CA ASP A 273 24.97 10.99 2.63
C ASP A 273 23.80 11.41 3.54
N ALA A 274 22.69 11.89 2.96
CA ALA A 274 21.52 12.33 3.70
C ALA A 274 20.97 11.22 4.60
N LYS A 275 20.53 11.62 5.79
CA LYS A 275 19.98 10.70 6.79
C LYS A 275 18.48 10.53 6.62
N ALA A 276 17.98 9.36 7.02
CA ALA A 276 16.56 9.09 7.05
C ALA A 276 15.83 10.07 7.99
N LYS A 277 14.59 10.44 7.64
CA LYS A 277 13.77 11.41 8.38
C LYS A 277 12.38 10.87 8.68
N GLU A 278 12.29 10.02 9.71
CA GLU A 278 11.02 9.38 10.10
C GLU A 278 9.96 10.39 10.57
N ASN A 279 10.40 11.50 11.18
CA ASN A 279 9.53 12.58 11.61
C ASN A 279 8.75 13.23 10.46
N VAL A 280 9.31 13.26 9.24
CA VAL A 280 8.60 13.74 8.04
C VAL A 280 7.44 12.83 7.70
N ILE A 281 7.62 11.52 7.86
CA ILE A 281 6.57 10.52 7.62
C ILE A 281 5.44 10.66 8.64
N ALA A 282 5.78 10.77 9.92
CA ALA A 282 4.79 11.01 10.98
C ALA A 282 4.03 12.33 10.79
N ALA A 283 4.71 13.40 10.36
CA ALA A 283 4.07 14.68 10.08
C ALA A 283 3.12 14.61 8.88
N ALA A 284 3.51 13.94 7.79
CA ALA A 284 2.64 13.72 6.64
C ALA A 284 1.41 12.89 7.02
N ALA A 285 1.59 11.86 7.85
CA ALA A 285 0.47 11.07 8.36
C ALA A 285 -0.51 11.92 9.18
N ARG A 286 -0.04 12.79 10.09
CA ARG A 286 -0.92 13.72 10.85
C ARG A 286 -1.75 14.64 9.97
N ILE A 287 -1.21 15.08 8.83
CA ILE A 287 -1.93 15.95 7.89
C ILE A 287 -3.00 15.15 7.12
N ALA A 288 -2.77 13.86 6.91
CA ALA A 288 -3.58 13.01 6.05
C ALA A 288 -4.79 12.35 6.73
N VAL A 289 -4.81 12.25 8.07
CA VAL A 289 -5.80 11.44 8.82
C VAL A 289 -6.75 12.27 9.67
#